data_AF-A0A4R5AZJ0-F1
#
_entry.id   AF-A0A4R5AZJ0-F1
#
_cell.length_a   1.000
_cell.length_b   1.000
_cell.length_c   1.000
_cell.angle_alpha   90.00
_cell.angle_beta   90.00
_cell.angle_gamma   90.00
#
_symmetry.space_group_name_H-M   'P 1'
#
loop_
_entity.id
_entity.type
_entity.pdbx_description
1 polymer ?
#
loop_
_entity_poly.entity_id
_entity_poly.type
_entity_poly.pdbx_seq_one_letter_code
_entity_poly.pdbx_strand_id
1 'polypeptide(L)'
;MIKILSFLKYLIPFTLLLFAAQYYGTATWSAHHDFFNATWSIYLFLFVSTFLIYLLLLFVNLNFPDFTGFAFLGTTFVKMMAAVVFLIPLIQSEGRETNLDIAAFFIPYFLFLLFETIFAVRLINKR
;
A
#
# COMPACT_ATOMS: atom_id res chain seq x y z
N MET A 1 -12.41 16.81 -8.30
CA MET A 1 -12.13 15.84 -9.38
C MET A 1 -10.70 15.88 -9.91
N ILE A 2 -10.13 17.03 -10.30
CA ILE A 2 -8.80 17.11 -10.96
C ILE A 2 -7.65 16.52 -10.10
N LYS A 3 -7.65 16.75 -8.77
CA LYS A 3 -6.62 16.21 -7.85
C LYS A 3 -6.64 14.68 -7.78
N ILE A 4 -7.81 14.04 -7.82
CA ILE A 4 -7.97 12.58 -7.81
C ILE A 4 -7.43 11.97 -9.11
N LEU A 5 -7.77 12.56 -10.26
CA LEU A 5 -7.27 12.12 -11.56
C LEU A 5 -5.74 12.18 -11.63
N SER A 6 -5.14 13.27 -11.14
CA SER A 6 -3.69 13.38 -11.06
C SER A 6 -3.09 12.30 -10.17
N PHE A 7 -3.66 12.03 -9.00
CA PHE A 7 -3.19 10.97 -8.11
C PHE A 7 -3.29 9.58 -8.75
N LEU A 8 -4.43 9.24 -9.34
CA LEU A 8 -4.66 7.94 -9.98
C LEU A 8 -3.72 7.71 -11.17
N LYS A 9 -3.43 8.77 -11.93
CA LYS A 9 -2.45 8.75 -13.02
C LYS A 9 -1.06 8.33 -12.56
N TYR A 10 -0.68 8.61 -11.31
CA TYR A 10 0.60 8.15 -10.75
C TYR A 10 0.46 6.81 -10.01
N LEU A 11 -0.65 6.58 -9.30
CA LEU A 11 -0.86 5.37 -8.50
C LEU A 11 -0.97 4.11 -9.37
N ILE A 12 -1.70 4.16 -10.48
CA ILE A 12 -1.90 3.02 -11.38
C ILE A 12 -0.57 2.52 -11.96
N PRO A 13 0.24 3.34 -12.66
CA PRO A 13 1.50 2.85 -13.22
C PRO A 13 2.50 2.45 -12.14
N PHE A 14 2.52 3.12 -10.99
CA PHE A 14 3.34 2.73 -9.84
C PHE A 14 2.99 1.32 -9.34
N THR A 15 1.69 1.05 -9.18
CA THR A 15 1.18 -0.26 -8.75
C THR A 15 1.48 -1.34 -9.79
N LEU A 16 1.23 -1.07 -11.07
CA LEU A 16 1.48 -2.02 -12.15
C LEU A 16 2.97 -2.34 -12.30
N LEU A 17 3.85 -1.35 -12.16
CA LEU A 17 5.29 -1.53 -12.25
C LEU A 17 5.82 -2.40 -11.12
N LEU A 18 5.39 -2.13 -9.89
CA LEU A 18 5.78 -2.94 -8.73
C LEU A 18 5.19 -4.36 -8.83
N PHE A 19 3.93 -4.50 -9.22
CA PHE A 19 3.29 -5.78 -9.45
C PHE A 19 4.05 -6.61 -10.49
N ALA A 20 4.39 -6.02 -11.64
CA ALA A 20 5.16 -6.70 -12.67
C ALA A 20 6.54 -7.11 -12.15
N ALA A 21 7.27 -6.20 -11.49
CA ALA A 21 8.59 -6.49 -10.93
C ALA A 21 8.56 -7.66 -9.95
N GLN A 22 7.59 -7.68 -9.02
CA GLN A 22 7.43 -8.77 -8.07
C GLN A 22 6.92 -10.06 -8.73
N TYR A 23 6.01 -9.97 -9.68
CA TYR A 23 5.49 -11.13 -10.40
C TYR A 23 6.60 -11.83 -11.20
N TYR A 24 7.45 -11.09 -11.92
CA TYR A 24 8.59 -11.68 -12.63
C TYR A 24 9.64 -12.24 -11.66
N GLY A 25 9.94 -11.53 -10.56
CA GLY A 25 10.88 -12.03 -9.54
C GLY A 25 10.40 -13.32 -8.87
N THR A 26 9.12 -13.38 -8.50
CA THR A 26 8.53 -14.60 -7.92
C THR A 26 8.41 -15.73 -8.95
N ALA A 27 8.10 -15.43 -10.22
CA ALA A 27 8.07 -16.44 -11.29
C ALA A 27 9.43 -17.12 -11.51
N THR A 28 10.54 -16.37 -11.41
CA THR A 28 11.90 -16.96 -11.51
C THR A 28 12.26 -17.85 -10.32
N TRP A 29 11.68 -17.61 -9.15
CA TRP A 29 11.92 -18.38 -7.92
C TRP A 29 10.81 -19.40 -7.60
N SER A 30 9.74 -19.43 -8.40
CA SER A 30 8.58 -20.31 -8.20
C SER A 30 8.94 -21.79 -8.33
N ALA A 31 10.09 -22.14 -8.91
CA ALA A 31 10.59 -23.52 -8.92
C ALA A 31 11.04 -24.02 -7.54
N HIS A 32 11.26 -23.12 -6.58
CA HIS A 32 11.84 -23.44 -5.26
C HIS A 32 10.97 -23.02 -4.06
N HIS A 33 9.97 -22.15 -4.25
CA HIS A 33 9.13 -21.67 -3.15
C HIS A 33 7.70 -21.34 -3.61
N ASP A 34 6.72 -21.96 -2.95
CA ASP A 34 5.30 -21.66 -3.16
C ASP A 34 4.88 -20.51 -2.23
N PHE A 35 4.73 -19.31 -2.77
CA PHE A 35 4.26 -18.16 -2.00
C PHE A 35 2.84 -18.39 -1.44
N PHE A 36 2.64 -18.14 -0.16
CA PHE A 36 1.35 -18.37 0.52
C PHE A 36 0.28 -17.38 0.05
N ASN A 37 0.66 -16.11 -0.10
CA ASN A 37 -0.23 -15.05 -0.57
C ASN A 37 -0.02 -14.84 -2.06
N ALA A 38 -1.10 -14.97 -2.83
CA ALA A 38 -1.06 -14.65 -4.24
C ALA A 38 -0.71 -13.16 -4.41
N THR A 39 0.28 -12.86 -5.27
CA THR A 39 0.80 -11.50 -5.47
C THR A 39 -0.32 -10.50 -5.76
N TRP A 40 -1.34 -10.90 -6.52
CA TRP A 40 -2.49 -10.06 -6.82
C TRP A 40 -3.24 -9.57 -5.57
N SER A 41 -3.36 -10.40 -4.52
CA SER A 41 -4.09 -10.05 -3.30
C SER A 41 -3.34 -8.98 -2.50
N ILE A 42 -2.01 -9.05 -2.46
CA ILE A 42 -1.16 -8.06 -1.79
C ILE A 42 -1.33 -6.70 -2.49
N TYR A 43 -1.17 -6.66 -3.82
CA TYR A 43 -1.26 -5.41 -4.56
C TYR A 43 -2.66 -4.84 -4.59
N LEU A 44 -3.71 -5.68 -4.57
CA LEU A 44 -5.09 -5.21 -4.44
C LEU A 44 -5.31 -4.55 -3.07
N PHE A 45 -4.86 -5.17 -1.98
CA PHE A 45 -4.94 -4.59 -0.64
C PHE A 45 -4.18 -3.24 -0.56
N LEU A 46 -2.95 -3.19 -1.06
CA LEU A 46 -2.14 -1.98 -1.07
C LEU A 46 -2.78 -0.87 -1.91
N PHE A 47 -3.22 -1.19 -3.13
CA PHE A 47 -3.87 -0.23 -4.01
C PHE A 47 -5.15 0.35 -3.41
N VAL A 48 -6.05 -0.52 -2.92
CA VAL A 48 -7.33 -0.09 -2.35
C VAL A 48 -7.13 0.73 -1.08
N SER A 49 -6.26 0.27 -0.17
CA SER A 49 -5.96 1.02 1.06
C SER A 49 -5.38 2.40 0.76
N THR A 50 -4.41 2.49 -0.15
CA THR A 50 -3.82 3.76 -0.56
C THR A 50 -4.81 4.70 -1.23
N PHE A 51 -5.67 4.15 -2.08
CA PHE A 51 -6.72 4.93 -2.71
C PHE A 51 -7.71 5.49 -1.68
N LEU A 52 -8.16 4.67 -0.73
CA LEU A 52 -9.05 5.09 0.35
C LEU A 52 -8.43 6.14 1.26
N ILE A 53 -7.16 5.98 1.65
CA ILE A 53 -6.43 6.98 2.45
C ILE A 53 -6.40 8.31 1.72
N TYR A 54 -6.07 8.32 0.43
CA TYR A 54 -6.01 9.56 -0.34
C TYR A 54 -7.38 10.22 -0.51
N LEU A 55 -8.45 9.44 -0.68
CA LEU A 55 -9.82 9.97 -0.70
C LEU A 55 -10.20 10.63 0.62
N LEU A 56 -9.92 9.97 1.75
CA LEU A 56 -10.16 10.53 3.09
C LEU A 56 -9.34 11.80 3.31
N LEU A 57 -8.07 11.80 2.89
CA LEU A 57 -7.22 12.99 2.97
C LEU A 57 -7.76 14.16 2.16
N LEU A 58 -8.25 13.92 0.94
CA LEU A 58 -8.86 14.96 0.15
C LEU A 58 -10.15 15.48 0.79
N PHE A 59 -10.98 14.59 1.34
CA PHE A 59 -12.19 14.98 2.05
C PHE A 59 -11.86 15.87 3.26
N VAL A 60 -10.88 15.49 4.07
CA VAL A 60 -10.43 16.29 5.22
C VAL A 60 -9.79 17.59 4.75
N ASN A 61 -8.95 17.58 3.72
CA ASN A 61 -8.29 18.79 3.23
C ASN A 61 -9.27 19.83 2.69
N LEU A 62 -10.39 19.40 2.10
CA LEU A 62 -11.43 20.29 1.59
C LEU A 62 -12.28 20.93 2.69
N ASN A 63 -12.57 20.21 3.78
CA ASN A 63 -13.45 20.68 4.85
C ASN A 63 -12.66 21.28 6.04
N PHE A 64 -11.50 20.71 6.34
CA PHE A 64 -10.69 20.95 7.54
C PHE A 64 -9.19 20.92 7.20
N PRO A 65 -8.68 21.87 6.39
CA PRO A 65 -7.31 21.83 5.88
C PRO A 65 -6.25 21.79 6.99
N ASP A 66 -6.51 22.38 8.16
CA ASP A 66 -5.62 22.39 9.34
C ASP A 66 -5.39 21.01 9.94
N PHE A 67 -6.33 20.09 9.73
CA PHE A 67 -6.28 18.73 10.29
C PHE A 67 -5.81 17.68 9.27
N THR A 68 -5.43 18.07 8.05
CA THR A 68 -4.99 17.14 6.99
C THR A 68 -3.82 16.25 7.43
N GLY A 69 -2.85 16.81 8.16
CA GLY A 69 -1.72 16.05 8.69
C GLY A 69 -2.13 15.01 9.74
N PHE A 70 -3.03 15.38 10.66
CA PHE A 70 -3.57 14.44 11.65
C PHE A 70 -4.40 13.34 10.99
N ALA A 71 -5.17 13.66 9.96
CA ALA A 71 -5.88 12.68 9.17
C ALA A 71 -4.93 11.69 8.48
N PHE A 72 -3.80 12.16 7.96
CA PHE A 72 -2.78 11.27 7.37
C PHE A 72 -2.23 10.28 8.41
N LEU A 73 -1.87 10.79 9.59
CA LEU A 73 -1.34 9.96 10.67
C LEU A 73 -2.37 8.90 11.12
N GLY A 74 -3.61 9.31 11.36
CA GLY A 74 -4.67 8.40 11.79
C GLY A 74 -5.01 7.33 10.75
N THR A 75 -5.18 7.74 9.49
CA THR A 75 -5.50 6.80 8.41
C THR A 75 -4.35 5.83 8.09
N THR A 76 -3.10 6.29 8.17
CA THR A 76 -1.91 5.45 8.03
C THR A 76 -1.79 4.45 9.17
N PHE A 77 -2.07 4.88 10.41
CA PHE A 77 -2.10 3.99 11.57
C PHE A 77 -3.14 2.87 11.39
N VAL A 78 -4.35 3.21 10.95
CA VAL A 78 -5.38 2.21 10.64
C VAL A 78 -4.92 1.23 9.55
N LYS A 79 -4.23 1.70 8.51
CA LYS A 79 -3.66 0.83 7.47
C LYS A 79 -2.56 -0.09 8.02
N MET A 80 -1.73 0.38 8.94
CA MET A 80 -0.75 -0.47 9.64
C MET A 80 -1.45 -1.60 10.40
N MET A 81 -2.53 -1.30 11.12
CA MET A 81 -3.34 -2.33 11.79
C MET A 81 -3.97 -3.32 10.79
N ALA A 82 -4.53 -2.82 9.68
CA ALA A 82 -5.10 -3.67 8.64
C ALA A 82 -4.05 -4.57 7.99
N ALA A 83 -2.82 -4.09 7.80
CA ALA A 83 -1.70 -4.86 7.29
C ALA A 83 -1.31 -6.01 8.25
N VAL A 84 -1.32 -5.75 9.56
CA VAL A 84 -1.12 -6.81 10.57
C VAL A 84 -2.21 -7.88 10.45
N VAL A 85 -3.48 -7.48 10.38
CA VAL A 85 -4.61 -8.41 10.21
C VAL A 85 -4.48 -9.24 8.94
N PHE A 86 -4.05 -8.62 7.83
CA PHE A 86 -3.81 -9.31 6.56
C PHE A 86 -2.71 -10.37 6.66
N LEU A 87 -1.70 -10.16 7.52
CA LEU A 87 -0.59 -11.09 7.72
C LEU A 87 -0.86 -12.18 8.77
N ILE A 88 -1.89 -12.07 9.61
CA ILE A 88 -2.24 -13.11 10.59
C ILE A 88 -2.28 -14.53 9.99
N PRO A 89 -2.99 -14.81 8.87
CA PRO A 89 -3.04 -16.16 8.32
C PRO A 89 -1.67 -16.69 7.88
N LEU A 90 -0.76 -15.80 7.48
CA LEU A 90 0.62 -16.17 7.16
C LEU A 90 1.43 -16.48 8.43
N ILE A 91 1.29 -15.67 9.48
CA ILE A 91 2.02 -15.87 10.75
C ILE A 91 1.58 -17.17 11.44
N GLN A 92 0.32 -17.56 11.27
CA GLN A 92 -0.25 -18.80 11.83
C GLN A 92 0.03 -20.05 10.99
N SER A 93 0.65 -19.93 9.81
CA SER A 93 0.97 -21.10 8.99
C SER A 93 2.19 -21.82 9.59
N GLU A 94 1.96 -22.96 10.24
CA GLU A 94 3.03 -23.79 10.80
C GLU A 94 3.77 -24.56 9.68
N GLY A 95 5.10 -24.68 9.80
CA GLY A 95 5.92 -25.54 8.93
C GLY A 95 6.40 -24.95 7.60
N ARG A 96 6.25 -23.63 7.36
CA ARG A 96 6.78 -22.92 6.18
C ARG A 96 7.79 -21.84 6.56
N GLU A 97 8.81 -21.68 5.70
CA GLU A 97 9.73 -20.55 5.73
C GLU A 97 8.98 -19.25 5.36
N THR A 98 8.44 -18.56 6.37
CA THR A 98 7.56 -17.39 6.20
C THR A 98 8.30 -16.08 5.97
N ASN A 99 9.62 -16.04 6.17
CA ASN A 99 10.41 -14.81 6.08
C ASN A 99 10.35 -14.16 4.69
N LEU A 100 10.38 -14.96 3.63
CA LEU A 100 10.28 -14.48 2.25
C LEU A 100 8.88 -13.93 1.92
N ASP A 101 7.82 -14.60 2.38
CA ASP A 101 6.44 -14.15 2.22
C ASP A 101 6.18 -12.82 2.96
N ILE A 102 6.72 -12.68 4.18
CA ILE A 102 6.64 -11.45 4.96
C ILE A 102 7.36 -10.30 4.23
N ALA A 103 8.59 -10.55 3.74
CA ALA A 103 9.34 -9.56 2.97
C ALA A 103 8.61 -9.17 1.66
N ALA A 104 8.02 -10.14 0.98
CA ALA A 104 7.24 -9.94 -0.25
C ALA A 104 6.00 -9.05 -0.03
N PHE A 105 5.49 -8.95 1.20
CA PHE A 105 4.44 -8.00 1.57
C PHE A 105 4.99 -6.65 2.06
N PHE A 106 5.99 -6.65 2.95
CA PHE A 106 6.47 -5.43 3.59
C PHE A 106 7.23 -4.50 2.65
N ILE A 107 8.02 -5.04 1.71
CA ILE A 107 8.75 -4.22 0.73
C ILE A 107 7.79 -3.34 -0.08
N PRO A 108 6.78 -3.88 -0.79
CA PRO A 108 5.83 -3.04 -1.50
C PRO A 108 5.00 -2.18 -0.54
N TYR A 109 4.64 -2.66 0.66
CA TYR A 109 3.95 -1.85 1.66
C TYR A 109 4.67 -0.53 1.97
N PHE A 110 5.98 -0.58 2.23
CA PHE A 110 6.77 0.64 2.50
C PHE A 110 6.89 1.56 1.29
N LEU A 111 6.96 1.00 0.08
CA LEU A 111 6.97 1.79 -1.16
C LEU A 111 5.64 2.54 -1.34
N PHE A 112 4.49 1.88 -1.07
CA PHE A 112 3.18 2.53 -1.08
C PHE A 112 3.07 3.58 0.04
N LEU A 113 3.61 3.33 1.23
CA LEU A 113 3.64 4.29 2.32
C LEU A 113 4.45 5.55 1.97
N LEU A 114 5.61 5.39 1.34
CA LEU A 114 6.41 6.51 0.83
C LEU A 114 5.64 7.30 -0.21
N PHE A 115 4.99 6.61 -1.15
CA PHE A 115 4.14 7.24 -2.17
C PHE A 115 3.02 8.07 -1.51
N GLU A 116 2.28 7.49 -0.56
CA GLU A 116 1.24 8.18 0.23
C GLU A 116 1.79 9.42 0.92
N THR A 117 2.95 9.28 1.58
CA THR A 117 3.59 10.37 2.32
C THR A 117 3.94 11.54 1.40
N ILE A 118 4.52 11.26 0.22
CA ILE A 118 4.85 12.31 -0.76
C ILE A 118 3.59 13.06 -1.20
N PHE A 119 2.50 12.35 -1.47
CA PHE A 119 1.24 12.98 -1.87
C PHE A 119 0.54 13.73 -0.73
N ALA A 120 0.59 13.20 0.49
CA ALA A 120 0.06 13.86 1.68
C ALA A 120 0.82 15.17 1.96
N VAL A 121 2.16 15.13 1.95
CA VAL A 121 2.99 16.33 2.13
C VAL A 121 2.73 17.35 1.02
N ARG A 122 2.63 16.92 -0.24
CA ARG A 122 2.26 17.82 -1.35
C ARG A 122 0.88 18.44 -1.18
N LEU A 123 -0.08 17.69 -0.65
CA LEU A 123 -1.44 18.19 -0.40
C LEU A 123 -1.46 19.22 0.73
N ILE A 124 -0.66 18.99 1.79
CA ILE A 124 -0.54 19.88 2.94
C ILE A 124 0.22 21.17 2.57
N ASN A 125 1.33 21.04 1.82
CA ASN A 125 2.19 22.17 1.47
C ASN A 125 1.67 23.01 0.29
N LYS A 126 0.73 22.50 -0.52
CA LYS A 126 0.04 23.27 -1.58
C LYS A 126 -1.15 24.06 -1.04
N ARG A 127 -1.02 24.61 0.16
CA ARG A 127 -1.90 25.68 0.62
C ARG A 127 -1.72 26.92 -0.25
#